data_AF-A0A7X9LB10-F1
#
_entry.id   AF-A0A7X9LB10-F1
#
_cell.length_a   1.000
_cell.length_b   1.000
_cell.length_c   1.000
_cell.angle_alpha   90.00
_cell.angle_beta   90.00
_cell.angle_gamma   90.00
#
_symmetry.space_group_name_H-M   'P 1'
#
loop_
_entity.id
_entity.type
_entity.pdbx_description
1 polymer ?
#
loop_
_entity_poly.entity_id
_entity_poly.type
_entity_poly.pdbx_seq_one_letter_code
_entity_poly.pdbx_strand_id
1 'polypeptide(L)'
;MRKTMGSVLVGCVLAALPLGSLGTAEAAPAAPAAAAQPQAVAKAVNSKKTYKNCTALNKKYKHGVGKSGAKDKVRGKSKPVKNSKKSTKIYNEAMKHNRDLDRDRDGVACEKR
;
A
#
# COMPACT_ATOMS: atom_id res chain seq x y z
N MET A 1 -25.00 7.35 18.22
CA MET A 1 -24.68 6.88 19.60
C MET A 1 -25.16 5.43 19.75
N ARG A 2 -24.49 4.61 20.59
CA ARG A 2 -24.42 3.10 20.67
C ARG A 2 -23.17 2.60 19.92
N LYS A 3 -21.97 2.37 20.49
CA LYS A 3 -21.44 1.83 21.76
C LYS A 3 -21.67 0.32 21.94
N THR A 4 -20.61 -0.47 21.73
CA THR A 4 -20.24 -1.79 22.33
C THR A 4 -18.99 -2.30 21.57
N MET A 5 -17.76 -2.28 22.11
CA MET A 5 -17.12 -3.24 23.04
C MET A 5 -17.57 -4.69 22.85
N GLY A 6 -16.64 -5.59 22.52
CA GLY A 6 -16.88 -7.03 22.42
C GLY A 6 -15.62 -7.83 22.11
N SER A 7 -14.93 -8.22 23.17
CA SER A 7 -13.82 -9.17 23.22
C SER A 7 -14.23 -10.56 22.70
N VAL A 8 -13.39 -11.25 21.91
CA VAL A 8 -13.54 -12.70 21.66
C VAL A 8 -12.17 -13.39 21.69
N LEU A 9 -11.88 -13.94 22.87
CA LEU A 9 -11.33 -15.26 23.16
C LEU A 9 -10.46 -15.92 22.08
N VAL A 10 -9.14 -15.91 22.31
CA VAL A 10 -8.19 -16.87 21.77
C VAL A 10 -8.37 -18.19 22.52
N GLY A 11 -8.99 -19.15 21.87
CA GLY A 11 -9.07 -20.53 22.33
C GLY A 11 -9.11 -21.43 21.10
N CYS A 12 -7.96 -21.91 20.65
CA CYS A 12 -7.91 -22.99 19.67
C CYS A 12 -7.11 -24.16 20.23
N VAL A 13 -7.86 -25.24 20.39
CA VAL A 13 -7.60 -26.51 21.02
C VAL A 13 -6.42 -27.24 20.36
N LEU A 14 -5.55 -27.82 21.19
CA LEU A 14 -4.50 -28.76 20.77
C LEU A 14 -5.13 -30.01 20.12
N ALA A 15 -4.77 -30.25 18.88
CA ALA A 15 -5.20 -31.41 18.10
C ALA A 15 -4.52 -32.70 18.58
N ALA A 16 -5.32 -33.72 18.90
CA ALA A 16 -4.88 -35.10 19.04
C ALA A 16 -5.44 -35.93 17.86
N LEU A 17 -4.55 -36.56 17.10
CA LEU A 17 -4.88 -37.47 16.00
C LEU A 17 -4.88 -38.91 16.55
N PRO A 18 -5.90 -39.74 16.30
CA PRO A 18 -5.80 -41.17 16.56
C PRO A 18 -5.29 -41.93 15.32
N LEU A 19 -4.34 -42.83 15.55
CA LEU A 19 -4.02 -43.96 14.68
C LEU A 19 -5.05 -45.09 14.91
N GLY A 20 -5.54 -45.72 13.84
CA GLY A 20 -6.13 -47.07 13.97
C GLY A 20 -7.12 -47.51 12.89
N SER A 21 -6.74 -48.60 12.21
CA SER A 21 -7.55 -49.79 11.85
C SER A 21 -8.19 -49.90 10.45
N LEU A 22 -7.80 -51.00 9.76
CA LEU A 22 -8.46 -51.58 8.59
C LEU A 22 -9.79 -52.23 8.98
N GLY A 23 -10.83 -52.01 8.17
CA GLY A 23 -12.12 -52.69 8.26
C GLY A 23 -12.84 -52.67 6.90
N THR A 24 -13.28 -53.85 6.48
CA THR A 24 -14.05 -54.15 5.25
C THR A 24 -15.55 -53.84 5.40
N ALA A 25 -16.20 -53.70 4.24
CA ALA A 25 -17.64 -53.84 3.93
C ALA A 25 -18.55 -52.59 4.02
N GLU A 26 -19.01 -52.19 2.83
CA GLU A 26 -20.41 -52.00 2.41
C GLU A 26 -21.35 -51.14 3.26
N ALA A 27 -21.59 -49.91 2.77
CA ALA A 27 -22.91 -49.26 2.70
C ALA A 27 -22.74 -47.91 1.98
N ALA A 28 -23.59 -47.65 0.97
CA ALA A 28 -23.65 -46.35 0.30
C ALA A 28 -24.20 -45.27 1.24
N PRO A 29 -23.61 -44.07 1.25
CA PRO A 29 -24.34 -42.86 1.53
C PRO A 29 -24.25 -41.87 0.36
N ALA A 30 -25.36 -41.17 0.18
CA ALA A 30 -25.61 -40.14 -0.82
C ALA A 30 -24.40 -39.22 -1.10
N ALA A 31 -24.18 -38.96 -2.39
CA ALA A 31 -23.27 -37.93 -2.85
C ALA A 31 -23.66 -36.57 -2.24
N PRO A 32 -22.78 -35.92 -1.44
CA PRO A 32 -23.00 -34.52 -1.14
C PRO A 32 -22.74 -33.74 -2.43
N ALA A 33 -23.77 -33.09 -2.95
CA ALA A 33 -23.63 -32.04 -3.94
C ALA A 33 -22.77 -30.93 -3.31
N ALA A 34 -21.46 -30.99 -3.57
CA ALA A 34 -20.52 -29.97 -3.16
C ALA A 34 -20.83 -28.70 -3.95
N ALA A 35 -21.64 -27.82 -3.34
CA ALA A 35 -21.84 -26.47 -3.81
C ALA A 35 -20.48 -25.77 -3.86
N ALA A 36 -19.96 -25.58 -5.06
CA ALA A 36 -18.77 -24.79 -5.32
C ALA A 36 -19.01 -23.35 -4.88
N GLN A 37 -18.53 -23.00 -3.69
CA GLN A 37 -18.54 -21.62 -3.22
C GLN A 37 -17.49 -20.83 -4.04
N PRO A 38 -17.85 -19.69 -4.66
CA PRO A 38 -16.90 -18.85 -5.35
C PRO A 38 -15.92 -18.26 -4.32
N GLN A 39 -14.67 -18.70 -4.39
CA GLN A 39 -13.60 -18.13 -3.59
C GLN A 39 -13.31 -16.72 -4.10
N ALA A 40 -13.81 -15.72 -3.39
CA ALA A 40 -13.51 -14.32 -3.65
C ALA A 40 -12.01 -14.09 -3.40
N VAL A 41 -11.23 -14.03 -4.48
CA VAL A 41 -9.82 -13.63 -4.43
C VAL A 41 -9.73 -12.17 -4.00
N ALA A 42 -9.48 -11.95 -2.71
CA ALA A 42 -9.18 -10.62 -2.19
C ALA A 42 -7.87 -10.13 -2.82
N LYS A 43 -7.98 -9.25 -3.82
CA LYS A 43 -6.85 -8.61 -4.45
C LYS A 43 -6.19 -7.67 -3.43
N ALA A 44 -5.09 -8.11 -2.84
CA ALA A 44 -4.28 -7.28 -1.97
C ALA A 44 -3.75 -6.07 -2.76
N VAL A 45 -4.40 -4.92 -2.59
CA VAL A 45 -3.91 -3.64 -3.08
C VAL A 45 -2.71 -3.24 -2.24
N ASN A 46 -1.54 -3.73 -2.63
CA ASN A 46 -0.28 -3.22 -2.09
C ASN A 46 -0.13 -1.78 -2.59
N SER A 47 -0.65 -0.85 -1.80
CA SER A 47 -0.48 0.60 -1.97
C SER A 47 1.01 0.91 -1.85
N LYS A 48 1.77 0.66 -2.93
CA LYS A 48 3.20 0.95 -3.00
C LYS A 48 3.33 2.43 -2.69
N LYS A 49 3.86 2.72 -1.50
CA LYS A 49 4.22 4.07 -1.04
C LYS A 49 5.08 4.71 -2.11
N THR A 50 4.50 5.55 -2.98
CA THR A 50 5.15 5.98 -4.23
C THR A 50 6.52 6.59 -3.92
N TYR A 51 6.59 7.45 -2.90
CA TYR A 51 7.83 7.98 -2.34
C TYR A 51 7.69 8.22 -0.83
N LYS A 52 8.47 7.52 0.00
CA LYS A 52 8.45 7.69 1.47
C LYS A 52 9.13 8.99 1.92
N ASN A 53 10.22 9.37 1.26
CA ASN A 53 11.06 10.52 1.58
C ASN A 53 11.75 11.04 0.31
N CYS A 54 12.44 12.17 0.42
CA CYS A 54 13.16 12.77 -0.70
C CYS A 54 14.25 11.85 -1.26
N THR A 55 14.95 11.08 -0.44
CA THR A 55 15.95 10.11 -0.93
C THR A 55 15.34 9.10 -1.90
N ALA A 56 14.17 8.54 -1.57
CA ALA A 56 13.46 7.61 -2.45
C ALA A 56 12.97 8.29 -3.73
N LEU A 57 12.49 9.53 -3.63
CA LEU A 57 12.06 10.31 -4.80
C LEU A 57 13.24 10.65 -5.70
N ASN A 58 14.36 11.11 -5.13
CA ASN A 58 15.54 11.53 -5.88
C ASN A 58 16.30 10.37 -6.53
N LYS A 59 16.17 9.14 -6.00
CA LYS A 59 16.65 7.93 -6.69
C LYS A 59 16.01 7.77 -8.07
N LYS A 60 14.75 8.15 -8.21
CA LYS A 60 14.00 8.07 -9.48
C LYS A 60 14.03 9.37 -10.28
N TYR A 61 13.98 10.51 -9.59
CA TYR A 61 14.01 11.85 -10.17
C TYR A 61 15.13 12.66 -9.53
N LYS A 62 16.34 12.58 -10.10
CA LYS A 62 17.58 13.15 -9.54
C LYS A 62 17.45 14.60 -9.04
N HIS A 63 16.65 15.42 -9.73
CA HIS A 63 16.46 16.84 -9.44
C HIS A 63 15.08 17.17 -8.82
N GLY A 64 14.33 16.16 -8.38
CA GLY A 64 12.97 16.34 -7.85
C GLY A 64 11.90 16.38 -8.92
N VAL A 65 10.66 16.64 -8.50
CA VAL A 65 9.48 16.67 -9.37
C VAL A 65 8.65 17.93 -9.08
N GLY A 66 8.38 18.72 -10.11
CA GLY A 66 7.49 19.89 -10.00
C GLY A 66 6.19 19.71 -10.79
N LYS A 67 5.17 20.48 -10.43
CA LYS A 67 3.98 20.63 -11.28
C LYS A 67 4.36 21.26 -12.62
N SER A 68 3.55 21.00 -13.66
CA SER A 68 3.64 21.76 -14.90
C SER A 68 3.37 23.24 -14.61
N GLY A 69 4.28 24.12 -15.02
CA GLY A 69 4.22 25.56 -14.70
C GLY A 69 4.70 25.94 -13.30
N ALA A 70 5.06 24.98 -12.43
CA ALA A 70 5.68 25.32 -11.15
C ALA A 70 7.06 25.93 -11.38
N LYS A 71 7.25 27.12 -10.81
CA LYS A 71 8.53 27.80 -10.69
C LYS A 71 9.04 27.54 -9.28
N ASP A 72 10.24 26.98 -9.20
CA ASP A 72 10.99 26.85 -7.95
C ASP A 72 11.08 28.23 -7.29
N LYS A 73 10.56 28.33 -6.06
CA LYS A 73 10.57 29.56 -5.28
C LYS A 73 11.88 29.63 -4.51
N VAL A 74 12.93 29.97 -5.25
CA VAL A 74 14.24 30.23 -4.67
C VAL A 74 14.19 31.33 -3.62
N ARG A 75 14.57 30.96 -2.39
CA ARG A 75 14.80 31.90 -1.29
C ARG A 75 16.26 32.34 -1.27
N GLY A 76 16.47 33.65 -1.21
CA GLY A 76 17.80 34.27 -1.13
C GLY A 76 18.58 34.19 -2.45
N LYS A 77 19.88 33.86 -2.38
CA LYS A 77 20.82 33.86 -3.53
C LYS A 77 20.87 32.53 -4.29
N SER A 78 19.95 31.61 -4.00
CA SER A 78 19.97 30.26 -4.55
C SER A 78 19.56 30.24 -6.02
N LYS A 79 20.16 29.36 -6.82
CA LYS A 79 19.77 29.17 -8.22
C LYS A 79 18.56 28.22 -8.31
N PRO A 80 17.56 28.52 -9.15
CA PRO A 80 16.39 27.67 -9.31
C PRO A 80 16.75 26.36 -10.03
N VAL A 81 16.17 25.25 -9.58
CA VAL A 81 16.34 23.93 -10.17
C VAL A 81 15.57 23.83 -11.49
N LYS A 82 16.28 24.00 -12.60
CA LYS A 82 15.70 23.94 -13.96
C LYS A 82 15.46 22.52 -14.45
N ASN A 83 16.21 21.55 -13.93
CA ASN A 83 16.25 20.17 -14.44
C ASN A 83 15.28 19.22 -13.70
N SER A 84 14.37 19.75 -12.89
CA SER A 84 13.34 18.95 -12.21
C SER A 84 12.36 18.34 -13.22
N LYS A 85 11.91 17.10 -12.99
CA LYS A 85 10.90 16.48 -13.84
C LYS A 85 9.59 17.24 -13.65
N LYS A 86 9.04 17.79 -14.73
CA LYS A 86 7.73 18.46 -14.69
C LYS A 86 6.63 17.43 -14.96
N SER A 87 5.88 17.11 -13.92
CA SER A 87 4.70 16.24 -14.01
C SER A 87 3.79 16.46 -12.82
N THR A 88 2.66 17.14 -13.07
CA THR A 88 1.62 17.35 -12.05
C THR A 88 1.08 16.03 -11.49
N LYS A 89 1.01 14.97 -12.31
CA LYS A 89 0.56 13.65 -11.88
C LYS A 89 1.50 13.05 -10.83
N ILE A 90 2.79 12.95 -11.15
CA ILE A 90 3.80 12.38 -10.23
C ILE A 90 3.90 13.22 -8.96
N TYR A 91 3.89 14.55 -9.11
CA TYR A 91 3.88 15.46 -7.97
C TYR A 91 2.68 15.20 -7.04
N ASN A 92 1.47 15.14 -7.59
CA ASN A 92 0.27 14.93 -6.78
C ASN A 92 0.26 13.54 -6.11
N GLU A 93 0.73 12.50 -6.81
CA GLU A 93 0.89 11.16 -6.22
C GLU A 93 1.91 11.14 -5.07
N ALA A 94 3.04 11.83 -5.23
CA ALA A 94 4.04 11.98 -4.19
C ALA A 94 3.47 12.72 -2.96
N MET A 95 2.80 13.86 -3.19
CA MET A 95 2.21 14.68 -2.13
C MET A 95 1.05 13.99 -1.40
N LYS A 96 0.25 13.17 -2.09
CA LYS A 96 -0.79 12.35 -1.45
C LYS A 96 -0.19 11.36 -0.44
N HIS A 97 1.02 10.89 -0.72
CA HIS A 97 1.70 9.93 0.13
C HIS A 97 2.45 10.59 1.28
N ASN A 98 3.21 11.64 1.00
CA ASN A 98 3.91 12.42 2.01
C ASN A 98 3.93 13.90 1.62
N ARG A 99 3.27 14.75 2.43
CA ARG A 99 3.18 16.20 2.19
C ARG A 99 4.46 16.94 2.54
N ASP A 100 5.36 16.33 3.30
CA ASP A 100 6.65 16.92 3.69
C ASP A 100 7.69 16.85 2.55
N LEU A 101 7.33 16.24 1.41
CA LEU A 101 8.20 16.20 0.23
C LEU A 101 8.35 17.58 -0.42
N ASP A 102 7.37 18.46 -0.28
CA ASP A 102 7.42 19.88 -0.68
C ASP A 102 7.17 20.71 0.59
N ARG A 103 8.26 20.96 1.34
CA ARG A 103 8.18 21.57 2.68
C ARG A 103 7.80 23.04 2.62
N ASP A 104 8.23 23.73 1.56
CA ASP A 104 8.00 25.15 1.29
C ASP A 104 6.77 25.43 0.42
N ARG A 105 6.11 24.38 -0.06
CA ARG A 105 4.81 24.40 -0.74
C ARG A 105 4.81 25.26 -2.00
N ASP A 106 5.92 25.24 -2.72
CA ASP A 106 6.08 26.03 -3.93
C ASP A 106 5.65 25.26 -5.20
N GLY A 107 5.24 24.00 -5.04
CA GLY A 107 4.84 23.14 -6.15
C GLY A 107 6.01 22.34 -6.75
N VAL A 108 7.15 22.29 -6.07
CA VAL A 108 8.33 21.48 -6.41
C VAL A 108 8.69 20.58 -5.22
N ALA A 109 8.55 19.27 -5.42
CA ALA A 109 8.87 18.28 -4.39
C ALA A 109 10.34 17.86 -4.46
N CYS A 110 11.00 17.88 -3.29
CA CYS A 110 12.36 17.38 -3.05
C CYS A 110 13.37 17.91 -4.07
N GLU A 111 13.31 19.21 -4.30
CA GLU A 111 14.28 19.93 -5.12
C GLU A 111 15.71 19.65 -4.64
N LYS A 112 16.57 19.30 -5.61
CA LYS A 112 17.98 19.02 -5.35
C LYS A 112 18.81 19.95 -6.23
N ARG A 113 19.47 20.90 -5.59
CA ARG A 113 20.38 21.87 -6.20
C ARG A 113 21.76 21.27 -6.43
#